data_AF-A8MSG1-F1
#
_entry.id   AF-A8MSG1-F1
#
_cell.length_a   1.000
_cell.length_b   1.000
_cell.length_c   1.000
_cell.angle_alpha   90.00
_cell.angle_beta   90.00
_cell.angle_gamma   90.00
#
_symmetry.space_group_name_H-M   'P 1'
#
loop_
_entity.id
_entity.type
_entity.pdbx_description
1 polymer ?
#
loop_
_entity_poly.entity_id
_entity_poly.type
_entity_poly.pdbx_seq_one_letter_code
_entity_poly.pdbx_strand_id
1 'polypeptide(L)' 'MVTGTLRGFDQFMNLVVDNTVEVNGNDKTDIGMVVIRGNSIVTVEALEPVGRSS' A
#
# COMPACT_ATOMS: atom_id res chain seq x y z
N MET A 1 5.33 4.82 -7.35
CA MET A 1 5.19 4.14 -6.04
C MET A 1 3.83 4.49 -5.50
N VAL A 2 3.19 3.61 -4.73
CA VAL A 2 1.94 3.94 -4.03
C VAL A 2 2.17 3.81 -2.53
N THR A 3 1.63 4.75 -1.77
CA THR A 3 1.69 4.77 -0.31
C THR A 3 0.30 4.99 0.23
N GLY A 4 -0.06 4.27 1.29
CA GLY A 4 -1.36 4.43 1.94
C GLY A 4 -1.49 3.51 3.14
N THR A 5 -2.69 3.46 3.71
CA THR A 5 -3.01 2.63 4.87
C THR A 5 -3.49 1.27 4.41
N LEU A 6 -2.74 0.20 4.72
CA LEU A 6 -3.16 -1.17 4.47
C LEU A 6 -4.40 -1.50 5.31
N ARG A 7 -5.51 -1.88 4.67
CA ARG A 7 -6.76 -2.28 5.34
C ARG A 7 -6.96 -3.79 5.38
N GLY A 8 -6.37 -4.52 4.43
CA GLY A 8 -6.47 -5.97 4.36
C GLY A 8 -5.70 -6.54 3.18
N PHE A 9 -5.52 -7.86 3.20
CA PHE A 9 -4.85 -8.61 2.14
C PHE A 9 -5.37 -10.05 2.08
N ASP A 10 -5.06 -10.75 0.98
CA ASP A 10 -5.34 -12.18 0.82
C ASP A 10 -4.05 -13.01 0.59
N GLN A 11 -4.20 -14.33 0.44
CA GLN A 11 -3.08 -15.26 0.20
C GLN A 11 -2.35 -15.04 -1.13
N PHE A 12 -2.97 -14.34 -2.08
CA PHE A 12 -2.36 -13.99 -3.36
C PHE A 12 -1.69 -12.62 -3.31
N MET A 13 -1.60 -12.01 -2.13
CA MET A 13 -1.06 -10.67 -1.89
C MET A 13 -1.86 -9.56 -2.59
N ASN A 14 -3.14 -9.76 -2.91
CA ASN A 14 -3.96 -8.61 -3.30
C ASN A 14 -4.16 -7.72 -2.08
N LEU A 15 -3.88 -6.43 -2.19
CA LEU A 15 -3.93 -5.49 -1.06
C LEU A 15 -5.08 -4.51 -1.23
N VAL A 16 -5.84 -4.28 -0.16
CA VAL A 16 -6.77 -3.15 -0.05
C VAL A 16 -6.07 -2.03 0.69
N VAL A 17 -5.88 -0.90 0.02
CA VAL A 17 -5.16 0.27 0.56
C VAL A 17 -6.07 1.48 0.54
N ASP A 18 -6.15 2.18 1.67
CA ASP A 18 -6.97 3.37 1.86
C ASP A 18 -6.08 4.62 1.97
N ASN A 19 -6.67 5.81 1.76
CA ASN A 19 -5.95 7.09 1.73
C ASN A 19 -4.69 7.03 0.84
N THR A 20 -4.81 6.38 -0.33
CA THR A 20 -3.66 6.09 -1.19
C THR A 20 -3.23 7.32 -1.97
N VAL A 21 -1.92 7.53 -1.99
CA VAL A 21 -1.24 8.55 -2.81
C VAL A 21 -0.33 7.82 -3.80
N GLU A 22 -0.52 8.11 -5.09
CA GLU A 22 0.44 7.74 -6.13
C GLU A 22 1.55 8.80 -6.19
N VAL A 23 2.79 8.33 -6.21
CA VAL A 23 3.98 9.18 -6.37
C VAL A 23 4.69 8.81 -7.67
N ASN A 24 4.78 9.79 -8.57
CA ASN A 24 5.51 9.70 -9.84
C ASN A 24 6.52 10.86 -9.92
N GLY A 25 7.78 10.60 -9.53
CA GLY A 25 8.79 11.66 -9.40
C GLY A 25 8.39 12.65 -8.31
N ASN A 26 8.14 13.90 -8.69
CA ASN A 26 7.66 14.96 -7.78
C ASN A 26 6.13 15.06 -7.74
N ASP A 27 5.43 14.41 -8.67
CA ASP A 27 3.98 14.48 -8.76
C ASP A 27 3.35 13.53 -7.76
N LYS A 28 2.37 14.05 -7.01
CA LYS A 28 1.58 13.30 -6.03
C LYS A 28 0.11 13.41 -6.40
N THR A 29 -0.55 12.28 -6.48
CA THR A 29 -1.97 12.19 -6.82
C THR A 29 -2.71 11.38 -5.77
N ASP A 30 -3.72 11.99 -5.14
CA ASP A 30 -4.63 11.27 -4.25
C ASP A 30 -5.60 10.41 -5.06
N ILE A 31 -5.59 9.10 -4.80
CA ILE A 31 -6.43 8.12 -5.53
C ILE A 31 -7.42 7.38 -4.61
N GLY A 32 -7.42 7.69 -3.31
CA GLY A 32 -8.40 7.19 -2.35
C GLY A 32 -8.21 5.71 -2.00
N MET A 33 -9.30 4.94 -2.02
CA MET A 33 -9.28 3.51 -1.75
C MET A 33 -9.03 2.71 -3.02
N VAL A 34 -7.98 1.88 -3.01
CA VAL A 34 -7.57 1.08 -4.17
C VAL A 34 -7.34 -0.37 -3.81
N VAL A 35 -7.42 -1.23 -4.83
CA VAL A 35 -6.98 -2.62 -4.75
C VAL A 35 -5.74 -2.79 -5.62
N ILE A 36 -4.65 -3.28 -5.02
CA ILE A 36 -3.41 -3.61 -5.73
C ILE A 36 -3.40 -5.11 -5.96
N ARG A 37 -3.24 -5.53 -7.22
CA ARG A 37 -3.16 -6.95 -7.58
C ARG A 37 -1.80 -7.53 -7.15
N GLY A 38 -1.81 -8.65 -6.44
CA GLY A 38 -0.60 -9.21 -5.83
C GLY A 38 0.50 -9.62 -6.82
N ASN A 39 0.12 -10.06 -8.03
CA ASN A 39 1.09 -10.40 -9.09
C ASN A 39 1.95 -9.22 -9.55
N SER A 40 1.54 -7.98 -9.25
CA SER A 40 2.26 -6.76 -9.62
C SER A 40 3.06 -6.17 -8.46
N ILE A 41 3.06 -6.81 -7.29
CA ILE A 41 3.76 -6.34 -6.10
C ILE A 41 5.17 -6.94 -6.10
N VAL A 42 6.16 -6.06 -6.04
CA VAL A 42 7.58 -6.45 -5.97
C VAL A 42 8.09 -6.34 -4.53
N THR A 43 7.79 -5.24 -3.85
CA THR A 43 8.18 -4.98 -2.46
C THR A 43 7.07 -4.24 -1.70
N VAL A 44 7.05 -4.44 -0.39
CA VAL A 44 6.21 -3.69 0.56
C VAL A 44 7.08 -3.29 1.73
N GLU A 45 6.99 -2.01 2.11
CA GLU A 45 7.73 -1.44 3.22
C GLU A 45 6.76 -0.74 4.18
N ALA A 46 6.99 -0.89 5.48
CA ALA A 46 6.19 -0.20 6.48
C ALA A 46 6.67 1.26 6.61
N LEU A 47 5.73 2.20 6.53
CA LEU A 47 6.02 3.63 6.72
C LEU A 47 6.37 3.96 8.17
N GLU A 48 5.86 3.16 9.11
CA GLU A 48 6.07 3.29 10.54
C GLU A 48 6.64 1.99 11.12
N PRO A 49 7.39 2.04 12.24
CA PRO A 49 7.86 0.85 12.92
C PRO A 49 6.68 -0.07 13.29
N VAL A 50 6.72 -1.30 12.81
CA VAL A 50 5.72 -2.30 13.19
C VAL A 50 6.03 -2.73 14.63
N GLY A 51 5.18 -2.31 15.57
CA GLY A 51 5.27 -2.71 16.96
C GLY A 51 5.19 -4.23 17.09
N ARG A 52 6.09 -4.83 17.87
CA ARG A 52 5.93 -6.23 18.28
C ARG A 52 4.82 -6.24 19.33
N SER A 53 3.66 -6.81 19.00
CA SER A 53 2.72 -7.23 20.03
C SER A 53 3.41 -8.31 20.87
N SER A 54 3.63 -7.99 22.14
CA SER A 54 4.17 -8.92 23.15
C SER A 54 3.10 -9.89 23.62
#